data_AF-A0A7V0NHC6-F1
#
_entry.id   AF-A0A7V0NHC6-F1
#
_cell.length_a   1.000
_cell.length_b   1.000
_cell.length_c   1.000
_cell.angle_alpha   90.00
_cell.angle_beta   90.00
_cell.angle_gamma   90.00
#
_symmetry.space_group_name_H-M   'P 1'
#
loop_
_entity.id
_entity.type
_entity.pdbx_description
1 polymer ?
#
loop_
_entity_poly.entity_id
_entity_poly.type
_entity_poly.pdbx_seq_one_letter_code
_entity_poly.pdbx_strand_id
1 'polypeptide(L)'
;VISTGVAAPGIYDFDIVFTYQYDTIYALPAEISISRDIRLGWNLIAVPVDATPNDPYTQLSDDIVPFYNEPGHSNIYAWDPERGMWVVPSEFQRGVGYYLLAWRDHSTIDVIGTPYYDEFVMTLPYYGASAYPGWNLVGNPVNTRIDWDNIVNDPMFSGIYPTYYNGEGGSYTPGFPAGADRYIDPYEGFFVVVMPGETGVLPVRDEGIYPTFARKSDDSPSGALPDFVLRIGATVGANQDLWNYMGVRPGATDGFDAQWDGLVPPTMTTDYLSFVSSGRELSRDIRALMHDGDVKTWQIIIDDARRGDEVVISWPMDHIPDATDTSQGMNQIYAGYTFQLYDPVTGEYVDMRSTDHYSFIYDGSRTLYIYVSATVLSAEDKVPTAFALLQNTPNPFNASTEIQFALPTDGKVTLEVLDMSGRVVRTLVDGEMGAGFHRVVWDGKDKSGHEVSSGVYFYRLKTDNLTQTRKMILVK
;
A
#
# COMPACT_ATOMS: atom_id res chain seq x y z
N VAL A 1 12.88 5.13 -32.03
CA VAL A 1 14.08 4.24 -32.18
C VAL A 1 14.03 3.22 -31.08
N ILE A 2 14.17 1.92 -31.38
CA ILE A 2 14.47 0.92 -30.34
C ILE A 2 15.86 1.26 -29.84
N SER A 3 15.95 1.99 -28.73
CA SER A 3 17.19 2.07 -27.96
C SER A 3 17.27 0.79 -27.16
N THR A 4 18.24 -0.05 -27.47
CA THR A 4 18.63 -1.20 -26.67
C THR A 4 19.25 -0.69 -25.37
N GLY A 5 18.39 -0.29 -24.43
CA GLY A 5 18.70 0.02 -23.05
C GLY A 5 17.67 -0.69 -22.19
N VAL A 6 18.10 -1.79 -21.56
CA VAL A 6 17.27 -2.64 -20.72
C VAL A 6 16.93 -1.88 -19.43
N ALA A 7 15.71 -1.33 -19.31
CA ALA A 7 14.90 -1.22 -18.07
C ALA A 7 13.89 -0.05 -18.13
N ALA A 8 12.68 -0.31 -18.62
CA ALA A 8 11.48 0.46 -18.26
C ALA A 8 10.25 -0.41 -18.59
N PRO A 9 9.52 -0.98 -17.60
CA PRO A 9 8.23 -1.59 -17.88
C PRO A 9 7.19 -0.48 -18.09
N GLY A 10 6.75 -0.29 -19.34
CA GLY A 10 5.70 0.64 -19.76
C GLY A 10 5.48 0.59 -21.29
N ILE A 11 4.28 0.97 -21.75
CA ILE A 11 4.01 1.27 -23.17
C ILE A 11 4.15 2.78 -23.31
N TYR A 12 5.02 3.22 -24.22
CA TYR A 12 5.29 4.64 -24.47
C TYR A 12 4.97 4.94 -25.93
N ASP A 13 4.03 5.83 -26.18
CA ASP A 13 3.74 6.36 -27.50
C ASP A 13 4.52 7.66 -27.71
N PHE A 14 5.22 7.78 -28.82
CA PHE A 14 6.00 8.98 -29.18
C PHE A 14 5.67 9.39 -30.61
N ASP A 15 5.34 10.66 -30.80
CA ASP A 15 5.24 11.26 -32.12
C ASP A 15 6.62 11.81 -32.55
N ILE A 16 7.15 11.33 -33.67
CA ILE A 16 8.37 11.90 -34.25
C ILE A 16 7.97 12.88 -35.35
N VAL A 17 8.00 14.17 -35.03
CA VAL A 17 7.77 15.23 -36.01
C VAL A 17 9.06 15.60 -36.73
N PHE A 18 9.08 15.42 -38.05
CA PHE A 18 10.22 15.79 -38.90
C PHE A 18 10.04 17.21 -39.43
N THR A 19 10.95 18.14 -39.08
CA THR A 19 10.99 19.46 -39.71
C THR A 19 11.91 19.42 -40.95
N TYR A 20 11.30 19.61 -42.12
CA TYR A 20 12.01 19.66 -43.40
C TYR A 20 12.30 21.11 -43.81
N GLN A 21 13.53 21.38 -44.25
CA GLN A 21 13.86 22.59 -45.01
C GLN A 21 14.46 22.16 -46.35
N TYR A 22 13.77 22.46 -47.45
CA TYR A 22 14.19 22.14 -48.82
C TYR A 22 14.68 20.68 -48.98
N ASP A 23 13.81 19.73 -48.63
CA ASP A 23 14.04 18.28 -48.74
C ASP A 23 15.17 17.72 -47.84
N THR A 24 15.70 18.51 -46.89
CA THR A 24 16.72 18.09 -45.93
C THR A 24 16.16 18.16 -44.51
N ILE A 25 16.38 17.12 -43.70
CA ILE A 25 16.01 17.12 -42.27
C ILE A 25 16.94 18.12 -41.56
N TYR A 26 16.38 19.25 -41.10
CA TYR A 26 17.16 20.39 -40.57
C TYR A 26 17.28 20.37 -39.04
N ALA A 27 16.36 19.71 -38.34
CA ALA A 27 16.43 19.46 -36.92
C ALA A 27 15.71 18.16 -36.57
N LEU A 28 16.17 17.48 -35.52
CA LEU A 28 15.39 16.51 -34.78
C LEU A 28 14.88 17.24 -33.52
N PRO A 29 13.82 18.08 -33.58
CA PRO A 29 13.08 18.30 -32.35
C PRO A 29 12.45 16.94 -32.05
N ALA A 30 13.07 16.18 -31.15
CA ALA A 30 12.38 15.07 -30.56
C ALA A 30 11.28 15.72 -29.71
N GLU A 31 10.08 15.88 -30.28
CA GLU A 31 8.87 16.00 -29.48
C GLU A 31 8.73 14.66 -28.76
N ILE A 32 9.34 14.57 -27.59
CA ILE A 32 9.20 13.42 -26.72
C ILE A 32 7.90 13.67 -25.97
N SER A 33 6.79 13.23 -26.55
CA SER A 33 5.55 13.03 -25.79
C SER A 33 5.78 11.80 -24.91
N ILE A 34 5.90 12.02 -23.60
CA ILE A 34 5.80 10.96 -22.61
C ILE A 34 4.57 11.33 -21.80
N SER A 35 3.44 10.73 -22.14
CA SER A 35 2.22 10.92 -21.39
C SER A 35 2.07 9.80 -20.35
N ARG A 36 1.66 10.18 -19.15
CA ARG A 36 1.13 9.23 -18.15
C ARG A 36 -0.33 8.94 -18.51
N ASP A 37 -0.78 7.73 -18.23
CA ASP A 37 -2.21 7.40 -18.19
C ASP A 37 -2.87 8.23 -17.07
N ILE A 38 -3.64 9.25 -17.44
CA ILE A 38 -4.36 10.14 -16.52
C ILE A 38 -5.77 9.58 -16.32
N ARG A 39 -6.10 9.28 -15.07
CA ARG A 39 -7.40 8.70 -14.70
C ARG A 39 -8.47 9.76 -14.57
N LEU A 40 -9.73 9.34 -14.64
CA LEU A 40 -10.86 10.20 -14.32
C LEU A 40 -10.71 10.79 -12.90
N GLY A 41 -10.79 12.12 -12.76
CA GLY A 41 -10.65 12.81 -11.48
C GLY A 41 -9.31 13.54 -11.32
N TRP A 42 -8.92 13.81 -10.08
CA TRP A 42 -7.69 14.53 -9.74
C TRP A 42 -6.49 13.59 -9.76
N ASN A 43 -5.44 13.97 -10.49
CA ASN A 43 -4.20 13.22 -10.64
C ASN A 43 -3.01 14.09 -10.19
N LEU A 44 -2.04 13.48 -9.50
CA LEU A 44 -0.77 14.16 -9.22
C LEU A 44 0.18 14.01 -10.42
N ILE A 45 0.61 15.15 -10.96
CA ILE A 45 1.48 15.24 -12.12
C ILE A 45 2.72 16.09 -11.84
N ALA A 46 3.70 15.98 -12.73
CA ALA A 46 4.85 16.85 -12.84
C ALA A 46 5.10 17.21 -14.31
N VAL A 47 5.92 18.25 -14.54
CA VAL A 47 6.36 18.62 -15.89
C VAL A 47 7.90 18.66 -15.90
N PRO A 48 8.57 17.52 -16.17
CA PRO A 48 10.04 17.44 -16.24
C PRO A 48 10.58 17.97 -17.59
N VAL A 49 9.96 19.01 -18.12
CA VAL A 49 10.25 19.60 -19.42
C VAL A 49 10.29 21.12 -19.30
N ASP A 50 11.29 21.75 -19.92
CA ASP A 50 11.34 23.19 -20.15
C ASP A 50 10.33 23.58 -21.24
N ALA A 51 9.08 23.80 -20.82
CA ALA A 51 7.94 24.01 -21.71
C ALA A 51 8.10 25.27 -22.59
N THR A 52 7.73 25.18 -23.86
CA THR A 52 7.85 26.27 -24.84
C THR A 52 6.60 26.33 -25.73
N PRO A 53 5.70 27.32 -25.55
CA PRO A 53 5.70 28.34 -24.49
C PRO A 53 5.38 27.75 -23.12
N ASN A 54 5.98 28.28 -22.05
CA ASN A 54 5.69 27.86 -20.68
C ASN A 54 4.38 28.50 -20.17
N ASP A 55 3.25 28.01 -20.67
CA ASP A 55 1.90 28.44 -20.30
C ASP A 55 0.99 27.21 -20.15
N PRO A 56 0.46 26.90 -18.95
CA PRO A 56 -0.30 25.66 -18.72
C PRO A 56 -1.55 25.51 -19.59
N TYR A 57 -2.22 26.60 -19.96
CA TYR A 57 -3.38 26.53 -20.86
C TYR A 57 -2.97 26.14 -22.26
N THR A 58 -1.96 26.79 -22.81
CA THR A 58 -1.44 26.51 -24.14
C THR A 58 -0.94 25.08 -24.26
N GLN A 59 -0.40 24.52 -23.17
CA GLN A 59 0.18 23.18 -23.16
C GLN A 59 -0.83 22.05 -22.89
N LEU A 60 -1.97 22.30 -22.25
CA LEU A 60 -2.87 21.21 -21.78
C LEU A 60 -4.31 21.31 -22.32
N SER A 61 -4.66 22.38 -23.03
CA SER A 61 -6.06 22.66 -23.39
C SER A 61 -6.60 21.83 -24.56
N ASP A 62 -5.73 21.23 -25.35
CA ASP A 62 -6.06 20.27 -26.40
C ASP A 62 -6.19 18.83 -25.87
N ASP A 63 -5.46 18.49 -24.82
CA ASP A 63 -5.53 17.19 -24.15
C ASP A 63 -6.77 17.03 -23.25
N ILE A 64 -7.01 18.03 -22.40
CA ILE A 64 -8.06 17.97 -21.38
C ILE A 64 -9.20 18.91 -21.79
N VAL A 65 -10.24 18.36 -22.45
CA VAL A 65 -11.32 19.19 -23.00
C VAL A 65 -12.63 19.03 -22.20
N PRO A 66 -13.23 20.11 -21.67
CA PRO A 66 -12.73 21.50 -21.65
C PRO A 66 -11.63 21.72 -20.59
N PHE A 67 -10.69 22.63 -20.87
CA PHE A 67 -9.65 23.05 -19.92
C PHE A 67 -9.92 24.45 -19.38
N TYR A 68 -9.82 24.59 -18.07
CA TYR A 68 -9.90 25.88 -17.40
C TYR A 68 -8.65 26.14 -16.56
N ASN A 69 -8.15 27.38 -16.57
CA ASN A 69 -7.01 27.82 -15.77
C ASN A 69 -7.26 29.16 -15.07
N GLU A 70 -8.48 29.31 -14.52
CA GLU A 70 -8.89 30.52 -13.81
C GLU A 70 -9.09 30.23 -12.31
N PRO A 71 -8.79 31.18 -11.40
CA PRO A 71 -9.00 30.99 -9.97
C PRO A 71 -10.42 30.56 -9.61
N GLY A 72 -10.56 29.47 -8.85
CA GLY A 72 -11.85 28.92 -8.42
C GLY A 72 -12.55 28.04 -9.46
N HIS A 73 -12.03 27.97 -10.69
CA HIS A 73 -12.49 27.08 -11.74
C HIS A 73 -11.32 26.72 -12.65
N SER A 74 -10.43 25.87 -12.14
CA SER A 74 -9.29 25.36 -12.88
C SER A 74 -9.24 23.84 -12.86
N ASN A 75 -8.73 23.27 -13.94
CA ASN A 75 -8.33 21.87 -14.04
C ASN A 75 -6.93 21.64 -13.47
N ILE A 76 -6.13 22.67 -13.18
CA ILE A 76 -4.77 22.50 -12.68
C ILE A 76 -4.50 23.40 -11.46
N TYR A 77 -3.94 22.80 -10.41
CA TYR A 77 -3.55 23.51 -9.20
C TYR A 77 -2.13 23.14 -8.78
N ALA A 78 -1.37 24.14 -8.35
CA ALA A 78 -0.13 23.97 -7.62
C ALA A 78 -0.38 24.16 -6.11
N TRP A 79 0.50 23.58 -5.30
CA TRP A 79 0.49 23.78 -3.86
C TRP A 79 1.35 24.99 -3.47
N ASP A 80 0.78 25.92 -2.71
CA ASP A 80 1.53 26.99 -2.04
C ASP A 80 1.88 26.53 -0.61
N PRO A 81 3.12 26.10 -0.34
CA PRO A 81 3.50 25.59 0.99
C PRO A 81 3.60 26.70 2.04
N GLU A 82 3.80 27.96 1.65
CA GLU A 82 3.89 29.10 2.58
C GLU A 82 2.53 29.40 3.19
N ARG A 83 1.49 29.39 2.37
CA ARG A 83 0.11 29.68 2.79
C ARG A 83 -0.66 28.42 3.18
N GLY A 84 -0.29 27.27 2.63
CA GLY A 84 -1.01 26.00 2.81
C GLY A 84 -2.31 25.98 2.00
N MET A 85 -2.25 26.41 0.74
CA MET A 85 -3.44 26.51 -0.11
C MET A 85 -3.16 26.18 -1.58
N TRP A 86 -4.22 25.84 -2.28
CA TRP A 86 -4.20 25.57 -3.72
C TRP A 86 -4.20 26.87 -4.52
N VAL A 87 -3.27 27.00 -5.46
CA VAL A 87 -3.13 28.16 -6.35
C VAL A 87 -3.11 27.72 -7.81
N VAL A 88 -3.67 28.54 -8.69
CA VAL A 88 -3.60 28.26 -10.14
C VAL A 88 -2.21 28.65 -10.64
N PRO A 89 -1.45 27.72 -11.24
CA PRO A 89 -0.12 28.03 -11.76
C PRO A 89 -0.21 28.88 -13.03
N SER A 90 0.69 29.85 -13.16
CA SER A 90 0.88 30.63 -14.39
C SER A 90 1.92 30.02 -15.33
N GLU A 91 2.78 29.15 -14.81
CA GLU A 91 3.88 28.50 -15.52
C GLU A 91 4.20 27.15 -14.86
N PHE A 92 4.82 26.25 -15.60
CA PHE A 92 5.44 25.04 -15.06
C PHE A 92 6.81 25.36 -14.49
N GLN A 93 7.14 24.73 -13.36
CA GLN A 93 8.42 24.88 -12.67
C GLN A 93 9.02 23.50 -12.44
N ARG A 94 10.31 23.35 -12.78
CA ARG A 94 11.04 22.09 -12.62
C ARG A 94 11.03 21.67 -11.14
N GLY A 95 10.65 20.42 -10.88
CA GLY A 95 10.58 19.86 -9.52
C GLY A 95 9.33 20.23 -8.73
N VAL A 96 8.41 21.03 -9.27
CA VAL A 96 7.11 21.31 -8.67
C VAL A 96 6.08 20.30 -9.18
N GLY A 97 5.23 19.80 -8.28
CA GLY A 97 4.12 18.93 -8.63
C GLY A 97 2.80 19.71 -8.73
N TYR A 98 1.82 19.12 -9.41
CA TYR A 98 0.51 19.73 -9.67
C TYR A 98 -0.60 18.70 -9.51
N TYR A 99 -1.79 19.16 -9.12
CA TYR A 99 -3.02 18.41 -9.31
C TYR A 99 -3.62 18.76 -10.68
N LEU A 100 -3.92 17.74 -11.49
CA LEU A 100 -4.61 17.86 -12.76
C LEU A 100 -5.94 17.09 -12.74
N LEU A 101 -7.05 17.78 -12.98
CA LEU A 101 -8.39 17.20 -13.11
C LEU A 101 -8.62 16.76 -14.56
N ALA A 102 -8.79 15.46 -14.76
CA ALA A 102 -9.24 14.90 -16.02
C ALA A 102 -10.72 14.51 -15.97
N TRP A 103 -11.42 14.74 -17.09
CA TRP A 103 -12.84 14.46 -17.25
C TRP A 103 -13.14 13.05 -17.73
N ARG A 104 -12.10 12.29 -18.10
CA ARG A 104 -12.19 10.96 -18.69
C ARG A 104 -11.07 10.10 -18.17
N ASP A 105 -11.37 8.81 -18.07
CA ASP A 105 -10.36 7.81 -17.81
C ASP A 105 -9.49 7.60 -19.04
N HIS A 106 -8.24 7.19 -18.82
CA HIS A 106 -7.23 7.01 -19.85
C HIS A 106 -6.97 8.25 -20.73
N SER A 107 -6.97 9.43 -20.11
CA SER A 107 -6.53 10.66 -20.78
C SER A 107 -5.01 10.67 -20.87
N THR A 108 -4.45 11.35 -21.86
CA THR A 108 -3.01 11.56 -22.01
C THR A 108 -2.74 13.05 -22.02
N ILE A 109 -1.57 13.46 -21.52
CA ILE A 109 -1.09 14.84 -21.66
C ILE A 109 0.25 14.88 -22.37
N ASP A 110 0.48 15.88 -23.20
CA ASP A 110 1.79 16.20 -23.72
C ASP A 110 2.22 17.62 -23.35
N VAL A 111 3.54 17.83 -23.32
CA VAL A 111 4.12 19.15 -23.05
C VAL A 111 5.28 19.35 -24.01
N ILE A 112 5.16 20.38 -24.84
CA ILE A 112 6.16 20.72 -25.86
C ILE A 112 7.29 21.50 -25.19
N GLY A 113 8.52 21.02 -25.30
CA GLY A 113 9.68 21.69 -24.73
C GLY A 113 10.96 20.84 -24.71
N THR A 114 11.94 21.25 -23.91
CA THR A 114 13.21 20.51 -23.75
C THR A 114 13.21 19.68 -22.47
N PRO A 115 13.29 18.34 -22.53
CA PRO A 115 13.25 17.52 -21.32
C PRO A 115 14.52 17.65 -20.46
N TYR A 116 14.34 17.56 -19.13
CA TYR A 116 15.44 17.56 -18.17
C TYR A 116 15.94 16.14 -17.89
N TYR A 117 17.25 15.92 -17.93
CA TYR A 117 17.87 14.62 -17.59
C TYR A 117 19.04 14.74 -16.61
N ASP A 118 19.45 15.98 -16.32
CA ASP A 118 20.54 16.32 -15.42
C ASP A 118 20.11 16.24 -13.95
N GLU A 119 21.08 16.08 -13.05
CA GLU A 119 20.85 16.08 -11.60
C GLU A 119 20.11 17.33 -11.12
N PHE A 120 19.33 17.18 -10.05
CA PHE A 120 18.54 18.26 -9.47
C PHE A 120 18.57 18.18 -7.95
N VAL A 121 18.77 19.31 -7.27
CA VAL A 121 18.67 19.37 -5.81
C VAL A 121 17.65 20.43 -5.43
N MET A 122 16.60 20.00 -4.75
CA MET A 122 15.55 20.89 -4.26
C MET A 122 15.78 21.21 -2.79
N THR A 123 15.56 22.47 -2.41
CA THR A 123 15.50 22.90 -1.02
C THR A 123 14.06 23.27 -0.67
N LEU A 124 13.52 22.65 0.38
CA LEU A 124 12.13 22.75 0.79
C LEU A 124 12.04 23.42 2.17
N PRO A 125 11.63 24.68 2.27
CA PRO A 125 11.52 25.38 3.55
C PRO A 125 10.34 24.85 4.41
N TYR A 126 10.49 24.95 5.73
CA TYR A 126 9.40 24.73 6.68
C TYR A 126 8.64 26.03 6.96
N TYR A 127 7.35 26.06 6.61
CA TYR A 127 6.46 27.21 6.90
C TYR A 127 5.55 26.91 8.09
N GLY A 128 5.99 27.28 9.28
CA GLY A 128 5.22 27.04 10.52
C GLY A 128 3.89 27.79 10.64
N ALA A 129 3.67 28.83 9.83
CA ALA A 129 2.42 29.60 9.80
C ALA A 129 1.45 29.18 8.69
N SER A 130 1.84 28.19 7.87
CA SER A 130 0.99 27.61 6.82
C SER A 130 -0.24 26.93 7.42
N ALA A 131 -1.35 26.87 6.68
CA ALA A 131 -2.52 26.09 7.09
C ALA A 131 -2.20 24.59 7.23
N TYR A 132 -1.20 24.10 6.48
CA TYR A 132 -0.69 22.73 6.51
C TYR A 132 0.85 22.75 6.62
N PRO A 133 1.42 23.02 7.81
CA PRO A 133 2.85 23.25 7.97
C PRO A 133 3.74 22.10 7.49
N GLY A 134 4.75 22.43 6.70
CA GLY A 134 5.81 21.51 6.26
C GLY A 134 5.48 20.70 5.01
N TRP A 135 4.23 20.65 4.56
CA TRP A 135 3.85 19.93 3.34
C TRP A 135 4.32 20.63 2.08
N ASN A 136 4.91 19.85 1.17
CA ASN A 136 5.39 20.31 -0.12
C ASN A 136 4.95 19.32 -1.21
N LEU A 137 4.38 19.83 -2.30
CA LEU A 137 4.05 19.05 -3.48
C LEU A 137 5.21 19.14 -4.47
N VAL A 138 5.90 18.02 -4.64
CA VAL A 138 7.10 17.89 -5.46
C VAL A 138 6.73 17.15 -6.75
N GLY A 139 7.37 17.52 -7.84
CA GLY A 139 7.28 16.79 -9.10
C GLY A 139 8.58 16.06 -9.36
N ASN A 140 8.53 14.91 -10.04
CA ASN A 140 9.75 14.33 -10.59
C ASN A 140 10.46 15.39 -11.47
N PRO A 141 11.67 15.85 -11.11
CA PRO A 141 12.32 16.96 -11.78
C PRO A 141 13.05 16.55 -13.06
N VAL A 142 13.07 15.26 -13.38
CA VAL A 142 13.77 14.68 -14.54
C VAL A 142 12.81 13.80 -15.34
N ASN A 143 13.08 13.73 -16.64
CA ASN A 143 12.28 12.98 -17.59
C ASN A 143 12.69 11.50 -17.63
N THR A 144 12.92 10.93 -16.45
CA THR A 144 13.24 9.52 -16.23
C THR A 144 12.71 9.09 -14.87
N ARG A 145 12.55 7.78 -14.68
CA ARG A 145 12.13 7.21 -13.41
C ARG A 145 13.20 7.45 -12.35
N ILE A 146 12.80 7.92 -11.18
CA ILE A 146 13.68 8.08 -10.00
C ILE A 146 13.33 7.02 -8.95
N ASP A 147 14.33 6.62 -8.18
CA ASP A 147 14.24 5.62 -7.13
C ASP A 147 14.32 6.28 -5.74
N TRP A 148 13.21 6.26 -5.01
CA TRP A 148 13.11 6.91 -3.70
C TRP A 148 14.08 6.34 -2.65
N ASP A 149 14.41 5.05 -2.72
CA ASP A 149 15.38 4.47 -1.78
C ASP A 149 16.75 5.11 -1.98
N ASN A 150 17.15 5.42 -3.21
CA ASN A 150 18.43 6.08 -3.46
C ASN A 150 18.40 7.54 -3.02
N ILE A 151 17.26 8.22 -3.19
CA ILE A 151 17.08 9.60 -2.71
C ILE A 151 17.25 9.64 -1.20
N VAL A 152 16.55 8.78 -0.45
CA VAL A 152 16.62 8.78 1.02
C VAL A 152 17.98 8.32 1.55
N ASN A 153 18.70 7.47 0.82
CA ASN A 153 20.06 7.04 1.19
C ASN A 153 21.16 8.03 0.75
N ASP A 154 20.84 9.07 -0.01
CA ASP A 154 21.81 10.10 -0.38
C ASP A 154 22.26 10.89 0.87
N PRO A 155 23.57 11.09 1.09
CA PRO A 155 24.07 11.84 2.25
C PRO A 155 23.57 13.28 2.37
N MET A 156 23.06 13.88 1.29
CA MET A 156 22.46 15.23 1.30
C MET A 156 20.99 15.22 1.66
N PHE A 157 20.29 14.07 1.56
CA PHE A 157 18.89 13.99 1.95
C PHE A 157 18.75 14.30 3.44
N SER A 158 17.96 15.33 3.74
CA SER A 158 17.83 15.83 5.10
C SER A 158 16.55 16.63 5.27
N GLY A 159 16.08 16.76 6.52
CA GLY A 159 14.94 17.60 6.88
C GLY A 159 13.55 17.16 6.37
N ILE A 160 13.48 16.08 5.58
CA ILE A 160 12.25 15.53 4.98
C ILE A 160 11.98 14.15 5.58
N TYR A 161 10.70 13.78 5.70
CA TYR A 161 10.32 12.41 6.01
C TYR A 161 10.82 11.46 4.94
N PRO A 162 11.31 10.27 5.29
CA PRO A 162 11.62 9.24 4.30
C PRO A 162 10.34 8.66 3.67
N THR A 163 9.20 9.33 3.80
CA THR A 163 7.91 8.93 3.26
C THR A 163 7.44 9.91 2.21
N TYR A 164 6.93 9.41 1.10
CA TYR A 164 6.20 10.23 0.13
C TYR A 164 4.82 9.68 -0.16
N TYR A 165 3.94 10.53 -0.71
CA TYR A 165 2.59 10.17 -1.13
C TYR A 165 2.39 10.45 -2.61
N ASN A 166 1.81 9.52 -3.34
CA ASN A 166 1.48 9.68 -4.77
C ASN A 166 -0.02 9.89 -5.00
N GLY A 167 -0.42 9.95 -6.28
CA GLY A 167 -1.82 10.17 -6.68
C GLY A 167 -2.77 9.00 -6.39
N GLU A 168 -2.26 7.83 -5.97
CA GLU A 168 -3.08 6.65 -5.64
C GLU A 168 -3.38 6.53 -4.14
N GLY A 169 -2.99 7.53 -3.33
CA GLY A 169 -3.18 7.54 -1.88
C GLY A 169 -2.20 6.65 -1.12
N GLY A 170 -1.27 6.00 -1.81
CA GLY A 170 -0.22 5.20 -1.22
C GLY A 170 0.84 6.07 -0.53
N SER A 171 1.37 5.59 0.59
CA SER A 171 2.54 6.18 1.25
C SER A 171 3.71 5.20 1.19
N TYR A 172 4.80 5.60 0.53
CA TYR A 172 6.00 4.77 0.42
C TYR A 172 7.03 5.16 1.46
N THR A 173 7.66 4.19 2.13
CA THR A 173 8.76 4.42 3.07
C THR A 173 9.85 3.36 2.88
N PRO A 174 11.13 3.75 2.71
CA PRO A 174 12.26 2.83 2.62
C PRO A 174 12.28 1.79 3.75
N GLY A 175 12.37 0.51 3.38
CA GLY A 175 12.37 -0.61 4.33
C GLY A 175 11.00 -0.99 4.90
N PHE A 176 9.94 -0.30 4.52
CA PHE A 176 8.55 -0.74 4.70
C PHE A 176 8.07 -1.32 3.35
N PRO A 177 7.70 -2.61 3.26
CA PRO A 177 7.25 -3.20 1.98
C PRO A 177 5.86 -2.72 1.49
N ALA A 178 5.58 -1.41 1.52
CA ALA A 178 4.57 -0.87 0.61
C ALA A 178 5.30 -0.70 -0.73
N GLY A 179 4.99 -1.50 -1.74
CA GLY A 179 5.77 -1.58 -2.98
C GLY A 179 4.92 -1.87 -4.21
N ALA A 180 4.29 -0.82 -4.73
CA ALA A 180 4.17 -0.60 -6.18
C ALA A 180 4.86 0.72 -6.58
N ASP A 181 4.97 1.65 -5.62
CA ASP A 181 5.55 2.97 -5.81
C ASP A 181 7.05 2.85 -5.61
N ARG A 182 7.78 3.34 -4.60
CA ARG A 182 9.27 3.44 -4.61
C ARG A 182 9.84 4.23 -5.78
N TYR A 183 9.55 3.82 -7.00
CA TYR A 183 9.81 4.53 -8.21
C TYR A 183 8.78 5.63 -8.37
N ILE A 184 9.27 6.79 -8.79
CA ILE A 184 8.43 7.91 -9.18
C ILE A 184 8.72 8.10 -10.66
N ASP A 185 7.70 7.87 -11.48
CA ASP A 185 7.84 7.94 -12.94
C ASP A 185 8.00 9.40 -13.40
N PRO A 186 8.53 9.66 -14.61
CA PRO A 186 8.46 11.00 -15.18
C PRO A 186 6.99 11.44 -15.27
N TYR A 187 6.75 12.75 -15.17
CA TYR A 187 5.40 13.34 -15.11
C TYR A 187 4.58 12.96 -13.86
N GLU A 188 5.20 12.35 -12.84
CA GLU A 188 4.53 12.07 -11.57
C GLU A 188 4.84 13.13 -10.50
N GLY A 189 3.76 13.61 -9.86
CA GLY A 189 3.83 14.42 -8.65
C GLY A 189 3.71 13.55 -7.39
N PHE A 190 4.33 14.00 -6.31
CA PHE A 190 4.28 13.36 -5.02
C PHE A 190 4.44 14.37 -3.88
N PHE A 191 3.84 14.09 -2.73
CA PHE A 191 4.00 14.91 -1.54
C PHE A 191 5.12 14.43 -0.65
N VAL A 192 5.80 15.39 -0.03
CA VAL A 192 6.73 15.17 1.07
C VAL A 192 6.47 16.19 2.17
N VAL A 193 6.92 15.88 3.38
CA VAL A 193 6.76 16.76 4.54
C VAL A 193 8.11 17.08 5.18
N VAL A 194 8.34 18.37 5.42
CA VAL A 194 9.53 18.93 6.08
C VAL A 194 9.26 19.07 7.57
N MET A 195 10.22 18.71 8.40
CA MET A 195 10.07 18.75 9.86
C MET A 195 10.07 20.17 10.45
N PRO A 196 9.37 20.40 11.58
CA PRO A 196 9.43 21.68 12.29
C PRO A 196 10.86 22.07 12.65
N GLY A 197 11.26 23.27 12.24
CA GLY A 197 12.59 23.82 12.50
C GLY A 197 13.68 23.33 11.55
N GLU A 198 13.35 22.45 10.59
CA GLU A 198 14.28 21.94 9.58
C GLU A 198 14.11 22.67 8.24
N THR A 199 15.05 22.42 7.33
CA THR A 199 14.91 22.73 5.91
C THR A 199 15.14 21.42 5.15
N GLY A 200 14.17 21.02 4.34
CA GLY A 200 14.26 19.81 3.54
C GLY A 200 15.26 19.97 2.40
N VAL A 201 16.05 18.94 2.15
CA VAL A 201 16.92 18.82 0.97
C VAL A 201 16.60 17.52 0.28
N LEU A 202 16.17 17.62 -0.98
CA LEU A 202 15.81 16.48 -1.83
C LEU A 202 16.79 16.41 -3.01
N PRO A 203 17.79 15.51 -2.96
CA PRO A 203 18.72 15.29 -4.07
C PRO A 203 18.19 14.24 -5.05
N VAL A 204 18.21 14.57 -6.34
CA VAL A 204 18.01 13.64 -7.47
C VAL A 204 19.32 13.58 -8.24
N ARG A 205 20.05 12.47 -8.08
CA ARG A 205 21.36 12.20 -8.68
C ARG A 205 21.25 11.19 -9.81
N ASP A 206 22.31 11.07 -10.62
CA ASP A 206 22.41 10.02 -11.65
C ASP A 206 22.30 8.61 -11.04
N GLU A 207 22.81 8.39 -9.83
CA GLU A 207 22.71 7.12 -9.10
C GLU A 207 21.27 6.83 -8.62
N GLY A 208 20.46 7.87 -8.42
CA GLY A 208 19.03 7.79 -8.09
C GLY A 208 18.16 7.20 -9.20
N ILE A 209 18.74 6.90 -10.36
CA ILE A 209 18.07 6.33 -11.54
C ILE A 209 18.15 4.79 -11.53
N TYR A 210 18.94 4.16 -10.64
CA TYR A 210 19.22 2.72 -10.66
C TYR A 210 18.67 1.95 -9.43
N PRO A 211 17.93 0.84 -9.62
CA PRO A 211 17.39 0.05 -8.51
C PRO A 211 18.43 -0.46 -7.51
N THR A 212 18.20 -0.25 -6.21
CA THR A 212 18.92 -0.92 -5.10
C THR A 212 18.04 -1.94 -4.38
N PHE A 213 18.56 -3.06 -3.90
CA PHE A 213 17.72 -4.05 -3.20
C PHE A 213 17.41 -3.63 -1.75
N ALA A 214 16.18 -3.89 -1.31
CA ALA A 214 15.68 -3.55 0.02
C ALA A 214 16.52 -4.13 1.17
N ARG A 215 16.58 -3.38 2.27
CA ARG A 215 17.33 -3.72 3.49
C ARG A 215 16.58 -4.74 4.35
N LYS A 216 17.34 -5.61 5.03
CA LYS A 216 16.86 -6.68 5.91
C LYS A 216 16.19 -6.13 7.17
N SER A 217 15.14 -6.79 7.64
CA SER A 217 14.45 -6.50 8.91
C SER A 217 15.35 -6.77 10.12
N ASP A 218 15.27 -5.91 11.14
CA ASP A 218 15.93 -6.10 12.44
C ASP A 218 15.21 -7.17 13.27
N ASP A 219 15.97 -7.97 14.03
CA ASP A 219 15.43 -8.98 14.94
C ASP A 219 14.67 -8.30 16.11
N SER A 220 13.52 -8.87 16.50
CA SER A 220 12.75 -8.37 17.63
C SER A 220 13.53 -8.50 18.96
N PRO A 221 13.54 -7.47 19.82
CA PRO A 221 14.11 -7.54 21.17
C PRO A 221 13.48 -8.67 22.02
N SER A 222 14.25 -9.22 22.96
CA SER A 222 13.79 -10.30 23.82
C SER A 222 12.58 -9.90 24.69
N GLY A 223 11.51 -10.69 24.68
CA GLY A 223 10.36 -10.55 25.59
C GLY A 223 9.20 -9.70 25.06
N ALA A 224 9.29 -9.16 23.84
CA ALA A 224 8.14 -8.58 23.14
C ALA A 224 7.36 -9.64 22.37
N LEU A 225 6.06 -9.40 22.16
CA LEU A 225 5.27 -10.15 21.17
C LEU A 225 5.77 -9.80 19.75
N PRO A 226 5.54 -10.66 18.74
CA PRO A 226 5.86 -10.36 17.35
C PRO A 226 5.25 -9.03 16.89
N ASP A 227 5.91 -8.37 15.95
CA ASP A 227 5.36 -7.19 15.29
C ASP A 227 4.13 -7.54 14.46
N PHE A 228 3.30 -6.54 14.19
CA PHE A 228 2.21 -6.64 13.23
C PHE A 228 1.96 -5.30 12.56
N VAL A 229 1.38 -5.37 11.37
CA VAL A 229 0.82 -4.23 10.66
C VAL A 229 -0.55 -4.68 10.17
N LEU A 230 -1.60 -3.94 10.46
CA LEU A 230 -2.97 -4.21 10.04
C LEU A 230 -3.42 -3.07 9.12
N ARG A 231 -3.99 -3.43 7.96
CA ARG A 231 -4.62 -2.45 7.07
C ARG A 231 -6.07 -2.24 7.49
N ILE A 232 -6.48 -0.98 7.53
CA ILE A 232 -7.87 -0.58 7.75
C ILE A 232 -8.33 0.18 6.51
N GLY A 233 -9.45 -0.24 5.95
CA GLY A 233 -10.11 0.45 4.85
C GLY A 233 -11.39 1.14 5.31
N ALA A 234 -11.70 2.29 4.70
CA ALA A 234 -13.00 2.95 4.79
C ALA A 234 -13.66 2.97 3.41
N THR A 235 -14.99 2.83 3.38
CA THR A 235 -15.76 2.87 2.14
C THR A 235 -17.08 3.59 2.35
N VAL A 236 -17.42 4.49 1.44
CA VAL A 236 -18.70 5.21 1.38
C VAL A 236 -19.21 5.16 -0.06
N GLY A 237 -20.19 4.30 -0.31
CA GLY A 237 -20.67 4.06 -1.68
C GLY A 237 -19.57 3.59 -2.63
N ALA A 238 -19.19 4.43 -3.59
CA ALA A 238 -18.12 4.15 -4.55
C ALA A 238 -16.74 4.68 -4.11
N ASN A 239 -16.69 5.53 -3.08
CA ASN A 239 -15.46 6.12 -2.59
C ASN A 239 -14.82 5.18 -1.59
N GLN A 240 -13.50 4.97 -1.72
CA GLN A 240 -12.75 4.03 -0.90
C GLN A 240 -11.42 4.65 -0.50
N ASP A 241 -11.08 4.48 0.78
CA ASP A 241 -9.77 4.77 1.33
C ASP A 241 -9.24 3.47 1.95
N LEU A 242 -8.48 2.71 1.17
CA LEU A 242 -8.07 1.35 1.53
C LEU A 242 -6.70 1.27 2.20
N TRP A 243 -5.91 2.34 2.14
CA TRP A 243 -4.46 2.29 2.37
C TRP A 243 -4.04 2.92 3.69
N ASN A 244 -4.74 2.55 4.75
CA ASN A 244 -4.41 3.01 6.09
C ASN A 244 -3.90 1.87 6.96
N TYR A 245 -2.95 2.20 7.83
CA TYR A 245 -2.17 1.18 8.52
C TYR A 245 -2.00 1.50 10.00
N MET A 246 -2.19 0.49 10.84
CA MET A 246 -1.80 0.56 12.25
C MET A 246 -0.96 -0.65 12.61
N GLY A 247 -0.05 -0.50 13.55
CA GLY A 247 0.81 -1.61 13.89
C GLY A 247 1.80 -1.33 15.01
N VAL A 248 2.67 -2.28 15.24
CA VAL A 248 3.80 -2.13 16.16
C VAL A 248 5.07 -2.64 15.51
N ARG A 249 6.21 -2.01 15.75
CA ARG A 249 7.51 -2.45 15.20
C ARG A 249 8.68 -2.25 16.17
N PRO A 250 9.76 -3.04 16.02
CA PRO A 250 11.02 -2.76 16.70
C PRO A 250 11.54 -1.37 16.34
N GLY A 251 11.96 -0.60 17.34
CA GLY A 251 12.54 0.74 17.13
C GLY A 251 11.55 1.89 16.96
N ALA A 252 10.25 1.61 16.89
CA ALA A 252 9.21 2.63 17.00
C ALA A 252 8.96 3.02 18.48
N THR A 253 8.38 4.19 18.69
CA THR A 253 7.90 4.73 19.97
C THR A 253 6.37 4.78 19.98
N ASP A 254 5.76 5.09 21.11
CA ASP A 254 4.29 5.32 21.15
C ASP A 254 3.91 6.76 20.77
N GLY A 255 4.92 7.60 20.57
CA GLY A 255 4.76 8.94 20.02
C GLY A 255 4.85 8.90 18.50
N PHE A 256 5.02 10.08 17.93
CA PHE A 256 5.17 10.22 16.50
C PHE A 256 6.61 9.96 16.03
N ASP A 257 6.78 8.97 15.16
CA ASP A 257 8.04 8.56 14.58
C ASP A 257 8.09 8.88 13.09
N ALA A 258 8.97 9.80 12.71
CA ALA A 258 9.07 10.25 11.32
C ALA A 258 9.39 9.14 10.32
N GLN A 259 10.03 8.09 10.80
CA GLN A 259 10.44 6.94 10.01
C GLN A 259 9.31 5.94 9.80
N TRP A 260 8.36 5.83 10.72
CA TRP A 260 7.36 4.76 10.69
C TRP A 260 5.95 5.28 10.46
N ASP A 261 5.65 6.49 10.91
CA ASP A 261 4.35 7.09 10.76
C ASP A 261 4.20 7.79 9.40
N GLY A 262 2.98 7.77 8.90
CA GLY A 262 2.59 8.47 7.68
C GLY A 262 1.62 9.59 8.03
N LEU A 263 2.02 10.86 7.88
CA LEU A 263 1.11 12.00 8.00
C LEU A 263 0.20 12.10 6.76
N VAL A 264 -1.06 12.48 6.94
CA VAL A 264 -1.97 12.66 5.79
C VAL A 264 -1.58 13.91 4.98
N PRO A 265 -1.30 13.82 3.67
CA PRO A 265 -0.99 14.98 2.84
C PRO A 265 -2.24 15.84 2.60
N PRO A 266 -2.09 17.14 2.27
CA PRO A 266 -3.20 17.95 1.78
C PRO A 266 -3.77 17.35 0.49
N THR A 267 -5.07 17.08 0.44
CA THR A 267 -5.75 16.55 -0.75
C THR A 267 -6.75 17.56 -1.33
N MET A 268 -7.08 17.40 -2.61
CA MET A 268 -8.16 18.14 -3.27
C MET A 268 -9.54 17.48 -3.09
N THR A 269 -9.58 16.26 -2.54
CA THR A 269 -10.77 15.44 -2.33
C THR A 269 -10.98 15.18 -0.86
N THR A 270 -12.24 15.30 -0.41
CA THR A 270 -12.67 15.14 0.97
C THR A 270 -13.28 13.76 1.14
N ASP A 271 -12.46 12.76 1.44
CA ASP A 271 -12.88 11.45 1.97
C ASP A 271 -11.63 10.87 2.63
N TYR A 272 -11.53 10.91 3.97
CA TYR A 272 -10.35 10.39 4.64
C TYR A 272 -10.67 9.63 5.92
N LEU A 273 -10.00 8.51 6.08
CA LEU A 273 -9.82 7.81 7.34
C LEU A 273 -8.54 8.37 7.99
N SER A 274 -8.62 8.96 9.18
CA SER A 274 -7.40 9.39 9.90
C SER A 274 -7.21 8.59 11.19
N PHE A 275 -5.96 8.21 11.42
CA PHE A 275 -5.49 7.68 12.69
C PHE A 275 -4.97 8.85 13.52
N VAL A 276 -5.46 8.98 14.74
CA VAL A 276 -5.01 10.02 15.66
C VAL A 276 -4.07 9.42 16.70
N SER A 277 -2.82 9.89 16.65
CA SER A 277 -1.77 9.61 17.62
C SER A 277 -1.08 10.88 18.03
N SER A 278 -0.88 11.08 19.35
CA SER A 278 -0.26 12.30 19.88
C SER A 278 -0.88 13.61 19.37
N GLY A 279 -2.18 13.59 19.04
CA GLY A 279 -2.92 14.73 18.48
C GLY A 279 -2.61 15.05 17.00
N ARG A 280 -2.07 14.09 16.25
CA ARG A 280 -1.78 14.22 14.80
C ARG A 280 -2.62 13.26 13.99
N GLU A 281 -3.05 13.68 12.81
CA GLU A 281 -3.74 12.86 11.82
C GLU A 281 -2.73 12.12 10.94
N LEU A 282 -2.85 10.79 10.92
CA LEU A 282 -1.94 9.87 10.28
C LEU A 282 -2.72 8.93 9.35
N SER A 283 -2.17 8.63 8.17
CA SER A 283 -2.60 7.48 7.37
C SER A 283 -1.94 6.19 7.83
N ARG A 284 -0.85 6.30 8.59
CA ARG A 284 -0.14 5.17 9.20
C ARG A 284 0.39 5.52 10.59
N ASP A 285 0.04 4.72 11.60
CA ASP A 285 0.48 4.87 13.00
C ASP A 285 1.12 3.56 13.49
N ILE A 286 2.45 3.54 13.54
CA ILE A 286 3.25 2.39 13.97
C ILE A 286 3.87 2.69 15.32
N ARG A 287 3.56 1.86 16.31
CA ARG A 287 3.98 2.08 17.69
C ARG A 287 5.09 1.16 18.15
N ALA A 288 5.63 1.42 19.33
CA ALA A 288 6.58 0.51 19.97
C ALA A 288 5.98 -0.89 20.13
N LEU A 289 6.85 -1.91 20.07
CA LEU A 289 6.48 -3.29 20.35
C LEU A 289 5.76 -3.43 21.70
N MET A 290 4.88 -4.43 21.77
CA MET A 290 4.08 -4.73 22.94
C MET A 290 4.66 -5.92 23.73
N HIS A 291 4.61 -5.81 25.04
CA HIS A 291 4.93 -6.85 26.02
C HIS A 291 3.65 -7.41 26.65
N ASP A 292 3.80 -8.48 27.45
CA ASP A 292 2.69 -9.06 28.19
C ASP A 292 1.95 -8.01 29.04
N GLY A 293 0.64 -7.95 28.93
CA GLY A 293 -0.22 -7.04 29.68
C GLY A 293 -0.30 -5.62 29.11
N ASP A 294 0.44 -5.30 28.05
CA ASP A 294 0.36 -3.99 27.42
C ASP A 294 -1.00 -3.77 26.75
N VAL A 295 -1.49 -2.53 26.81
CA VAL A 295 -2.65 -2.08 26.05
C VAL A 295 -2.27 -0.80 25.30
N LYS A 296 -2.52 -0.77 24.00
CA LYS A 296 -2.36 0.41 23.15
C LYS A 296 -3.67 0.74 22.46
N THR A 297 -3.93 2.03 22.27
CA THR A 297 -5.18 2.53 21.69
C THR A 297 -4.91 3.41 20.49
N TRP A 298 -5.51 3.07 19.36
CA TRP A 298 -5.58 3.94 18.19
C TRP A 298 -6.93 4.63 18.19
N GLN A 299 -6.93 5.94 17.99
CA GLN A 299 -8.13 6.70 17.72
C GLN A 299 -8.28 6.82 16.21
N ILE A 300 -9.47 6.58 15.70
CA ILE A 300 -9.79 6.70 14.29
C ILE A 300 -10.84 7.78 14.14
N ILE A 301 -10.64 8.73 13.24
CA ILE A 301 -11.64 9.75 12.92
C ILE A 301 -12.12 9.51 11.49
N ILE A 302 -13.44 9.42 11.36
CA ILE A 302 -14.16 9.46 10.09
C ILE A 302 -14.77 10.83 9.96
N ASP A 303 -14.41 11.54 8.89
CA ASP A 303 -14.99 12.84 8.57
C ASP A 303 -15.40 12.93 7.09
N ASP A 304 -16.05 14.03 6.72
CA ASP A 304 -16.33 14.45 5.35
C ASP A 304 -17.22 13.54 4.47
N ALA A 305 -17.75 12.44 5.01
CA ALA A 305 -18.81 11.68 4.36
C ALA A 305 -20.13 12.50 4.31
N ARG A 306 -21.04 12.17 3.37
CA ARG A 306 -22.34 12.86 3.33
C ARG A 306 -23.26 12.29 4.39
N ARG A 307 -23.96 13.19 5.09
CA ARG A 307 -24.93 12.80 6.11
C ARG A 307 -26.01 11.89 5.51
N GLY A 308 -26.17 10.70 6.10
CA GLY A 308 -27.10 9.67 5.65
C GLY A 308 -26.45 8.56 4.82
N ASP A 309 -25.20 8.72 4.39
CA ASP A 309 -24.47 7.64 3.73
C ASP A 309 -24.08 6.54 4.73
N GLU A 310 -24.02 5.29 4.26
CA GLU A 310 -23.45 4.20 5.04
C GLU A 310 -21.93 4.23 4.91
N VAL A 311 -21.25 4.34 6.04
CA VAL A 311 -19.79 4.19 6.15
C VAL A 311 -19.50 2.76 6.57
N VAL A 312 -18.60 2.11 5.85
CA VAL A 312 -18.09 0.78 6.18
C VAL A 312 -16.59 0.90 6.49
N ILE A 313 -16.21 0.52 7.71
CA ILE A 313 -14.82 0.34 8.13
C ILE A 313 -14.51 -1.14 8.04
N SER A 314 -13.42 -1.51 7.39
CA SER A 314 -13.07 -2.90 7.10
C SER A 314 -11.60 -3.20 7.40
N TRP A 315 -11.30 -4.46 7.69
CA TRP A 315 -9.94 -4.96 7.87
C TRP A 315 -9.85 -6.38 7.31
N PRO A 316 -8.72 -6.74 6.68
CA PRO A 316 -8.60 -8.06 6.09
C PRO A 316 -8.49 -9.14 7.18
N MET A 317 -9.22 -10.26 7.01
CA MET A 317 -9.09 -11.40 7.93
C MET A 317 -7.94 -12.33 7.56
N ASP A 318 -7.82 -12.69 6.28
CA ASP A 318 -6.86 -13.69 5.78
C ASP A 318 -5.97 -13.13 4.65
N HIS A 319 -5.58 -11.86 4.73
CA HIS A 319 -4.68 -11.25 3.74
C HIS A 319 -3.23 -11.64 3.98
N ILE A 320 -2.60 -12.22 2.96
CA ILE A 320 -1.16 -12.51 2.94
C ILE A 320 -0.46 -11.29 2.36
N PRO A 321 0.50 -10.67 3.08
CA PRO A 321 1.25 -9.54 2.56
C PRO A 321 1.89 -9.87 1.21
N ASP A 322 1.90 -8.89 0.31
CA ASP A 322 2.58 -8.98 -0.98
C ASP A 322 3.56 -7.81 -1.15
N ALA A 323 3.98 -7.56 -2.40
CA ALA A 323 4.93 -6.49 -2.66
C ALA A 323 4.30 -5.11 -2.44
N THR A 324 3.00 -4.94 -2.68
CA THR A 324 2.30 -3.64 -2.63
C THR A 324 1.65 -3.38 -1.28
N ASP A 325 1.34 -4.44 -0.51
CA ASP A 325 0.72 -4.36 0.81
C ASP A 325 1.44 -5.20 1.87
N THR A 326 2.00 -4.53 2.88
CA THR A 326 2.62 -5.18 4.05
C THR A 326 1.70 -5.63 5.16
N SER A 327 0.41 -5.32 5.07
CA SER A 327 -0.49 -5.67 6.14
C SER A 327 -0.61 -7.18 6.30
N GLN A 328 -0.73 -7.60 7.54
CA GLN A 328 -1.14 -8.93 7.91
C GLN A 328 -2.67 -8.94 7.97
N GLY A 329 -3.29 -9.98 7.42
CA GLY A 329 -4.66 -10.30 7.77
C GLY A 329 -4.79 -10.56 9.27
N MET A 330 -5.92 -10.19 9.87
CA MET A 330 -6.20 -10.33 11.30
C MET A 330 -5.87 -11.74 11.85
N ASN A 331 -6.12 -12.80 11.08
CA ASN A 331 -5.85 -14.19 11.47
C ASN A 331 -4.37 -14.59 11.37
N GLN A 332 -3.53 -13.75 10.76
CA GLN A 332 -2.08 -13.94 10.67
C GLN A 332 -1.33 -13.21 11.79
N ILE A 333 -1.98 -12.23 12.43
CA ILE A 333 -1.43 -11.53 13.59
C ILE A 333 -1.39 -12.47 14.80
N TYR A 334 -0.25 -12.49 15.50
CA TYR A 334 0.00 -13.37 16.66
C TYR A 334 -1.19 -13.41 17.63
N ALA A 335 -1.62 -14.63 17.99
CA ALA A 335 -2.83 -14.87 18.76
C ALA A 335 -2.84 -14.24 20.17
N GLY A 336 -1.66 -13.86 20.68
CA GLY A 336 -1.55 -13.10 21.93
C GLY A 336 -2.08 -11.67 21.85
N TYR A 337 -2.46 -11.18 20.66
CA TYR A 337 -3.12 -9.89 20.50
C TYR A 337 -4.64 -10.03 20.44
N THR A 338 -5.34 -9.22 21.22
CA THR A 338 -6.80 -8.99 21.08
C THR A 338 -7.04 -7.62 20.46
N PHE A 339 -8.01 -7.53 19.55
CA PHE A 339 -8.37 -6.29 18.85
C PHE A 339 -9.85 -5.98 19.10
N GLN A 340 -10.13 -4.85 19.76
CA GLN A 340 -11.48 -4.41 20.08
C GLN A 340 -11.73 -3.03 19.50
N LEU A 341 -12.64 -2.94 18.54
CA LEU A 341 -13.15 -1.65 18.05
C LEU A 341 -14.28 -1.20 18.97
N TYR A 342 -14.27 0.08 19.34
CA TYR A 342 -15.26 0.71 20.19
C TYR A 342 -15.83 1.95 19.50
N ASP A 343 -17.15 1.98 19.37
CA ASP A 343 -17.90 3.17 18.94
C ASP A 343 -18.51 3.86 20.17
N PRO A 344 -18.03 5.05 20.58
CA PRO A 344 -18.55 5.78 21.72
C PRO A 344 -19.96 6.33 21.51
N VAL A 345 -20.42 6.50 20.27
CA VAL A 345 -21.76 7.03 19.95
C VAL A 345 -22.82 5.97 20.23
N THR A 346 -22.57 4.73 19.82
CA THR A 346 -23.48 3.59 20.03
C THR A 346 -23.21 2.86 21.35
N GLY A 347 -22.00 2.97 21.89
CA GLY A 347 -21.52 2.20 23.05
C GLY A 347 -21.13 0.76 22.69
N GLU A 348 -21.02 0.44 21.41
CA GLU A 348 -20.77 -0.91 20.91
C GLU A 348 -19.29 -1.27 20.94
N TYR A 349 -19.00 -2.52 21.31
CA TYR A 349 -17.69 -3.14 21.18
C TYR A 349 -17.74 -4.25 20.14
N VAL A 350 -16.81 -4.22 19.20
CA VAL A 350 -16.68 -5.20 18.12
C VAL A 350 -15.33 -5.91 18.29
N ASP A 351 -15.41 -7.23 18.52
CA ASP A 351 -14.25 -8.09 18.44
C ASP A 351 -13.83 -8.21 16.98
N MET A 352 -12.74 -7.54 16.63
CA MET A 352 -12.25 -7.46 15.25
C MET A 352 -11.71 -8.81 14.74
N ARG A 353 -11.52 -9.82 15.60
CA ARG A 353 -11.21 -11.19 15.16
C ARG A 353 -12.46 -12.00 14.82
N SER A 354 -13.66 -11.51 15.11
CA SER A 354 -14.93 -12.21 14.86
C SER A 354 -15.66 -11.76 13.58
N THR A 355 -15.29 -10.60 13.04
CA THR A 355 -15.85 -9.97 11.84
C THR A 355 -14.74 -9.21 11.13
N ASP A 356 -14.92 -8.91 9.85
CA ASP A 356 -13.97 -8.17 9.00
C ASP A 356 -14.37 -6.70 8.78
N HIS A 357 -15.51 -6.27 9.35
CA HIS A 357 -16.00 -4.91 9.19
C HIS A 357 -16.90 -4.43 10.33
N TYR A 358 -17.08 -3.11 10.36
CA TYR A 358 -18.06 -2.37 11.13
C TYR A 358 -18.73 -1.31 10.23
N SER A 359 -20.06 -1.17 10.27
CA SER A 359 -20.75 -0.13 9.50
C SER A 359 -21.70 0.72 10.35
N PHE A 360 -21.89 1.95 9.92
CA PHE A 360 -22.83 2.89 10.53
C PHE A 360 -23.33 3.92 9.53
N ILE A 361 -24.48 4.54 9.85
CA ILE A 361 -24.99 5.67 9.06
C ILE A 361 -24.32 6.94 9.53
N TYR A 362 -23.67 7.65 8.61
CA TYR A 362 -22.95 8.87 8.90
C TYR A 362 -23.91 9.99 9.30
N ASP A 363 -23.76 10.51 10.51
CA ASP A 363 -24.54 11.62 11.04
C ASP A 363 -23.71 12.88 11.35
N GLY A 364 -22.40 12.80 11.14
CA GLY A 364 -21.37 13.82 11.37
C GLY A 364 -20.03 13.13 11.69
N SER A 365 -18.97 13.93 11.90
CA SER A 365 -17.65 13.41 12.26
C SER A 365 -17.75 12.40 13.41
N ARG A 366 -17.20 11.20 13.21
CA ARG A 366 -17.28 10.09 14.16
C ARG A 366 -15.90 9.61 14.53
N THR A 367 -15.67 9.51 15.83
CA THR A 367 -14.43 8.94 16.38
C THR A 367 -14.66 7.51 16.86
N LEU A 368 -13.87 6.56 16.37
CA LEU A 368 -13.81 5.18 16.84
C LEU A 368 -12.49 4.93 17.57
N TYR A 369 -12.44 3.91 18.42
CA TYR A 369 -11.21 3.51 19.11
C TYR A 369 -10.90 2.04 18.85
N ILE A 370 -9.65 1.73 18.53
CA ILE A 370 -9.16 0.35 18.48
C ILE A 370 -8.26 0.13 19.68
N TYR A 371 -8.70 -0.74 20.59
CA TYR A 371 -7.90 -1.22 21.70
C TYR A 371 -7.19 -2.51 21.29
N VAL A 372 -5.86 -2.49 21.31
CA VAL A 372 -5.03 -3.67 21.16
C VAL A 372 -4.46 -4.01 22.51
N SER A 373 -4.71 -5.24 22.98
CA SER A 373 -4.09 -5.75 24.21
C SER A 373 -3.17 -6.90 23.87
N ALA A 374 -2.01 -6.93 24.50
CA ALA A 374 -1.03 -7.99 24.39
C ALA A 374 -1.12 -8.90 25.60
N THR A 375 -1.14 -10.19 25.34
CA THR A 375 -1.04 -11.23 26.36
C THR A 375 -0.03 -12.24 25.87
N VAL A 376 1.04 -12.40 26.62
CA VAL A 376 1.95 -13.53 26.41
C VAL A 376 1.20 -14.76 26.81
N LEU A 377 0.79 -15.51 25.79
CA LEU A 377 0.28 -16.86 25.98
C LEU A 377 1.42 -17.65 26.62
N SER A 378 1.22 -18.12 27.86
CA SER A 378 2.23 -18.82 28.64
C SER A 378 2.89 -19.92 27.81
N ALA A 379 4.22 -20.06 27.94
CA ALA A 379 5.17 -20.80 27.10
C ALA A 379 4.80 -22.24 26.73
N GLU A 380 3.78 -22.39 25.90
CA GLU A 380 3.43 -23.63 25.25
C GLU A 380 2.86 -23.35 23.84
N ASP A 381 3.32 -22.32 23.11
CA ASP A 381 3.01 -22.20 21.67
C ASP A 381 3.97 -21.24 20.92
N LYS A 382 5.14 -21.76 20.54
CA LYS A 382 5.66 -21.59 19.17
C LYS A 382 5.99 -22.95 18.51
N VAL A 383 5.20 -23.93 18.91
CA VAL A 383 5.00 -25.26 18.35
C VAL A 383 3.57 -25.58 18.81
N PRO A 384 2.62 -25.90 17.93
CA PRO A 384 1.23 -26.10 18.33
C PRO A 384 1.15 -27.15 19.45
N THR A 385 0.68 -26.81 20.64
CA THR A 385 0.57 -27.74 21.80
C THR A 385 -0.20 -29.02 21.52
N ALA A 386 -1.13 -28.94 20.57
CA ALA A 386 -1.98 -30.06 20.20
C ALA A 386 -1.81 -30.38 18.72
N PHE A 387 -1.77 -31.68 18.45
CA PHE A 387 -1.99 -32.19 17.11
C PHE A 387 -3.38 -31.79 16.63
N ALA A 388 -3.45 -31.07 15.51
CA ALA A 388 -4.71 -30.61 14.95
C ALA A 388 -4.71 -30.75 13.43
N LEU A 389 -5.71 -31.43 12.90
CA LEU A 389 -6.08 -31.36 11.48
C LEU A 389 -7.18 -30.31 11.34
N LEU A 390 -7.02 -29.30 10.48
CA LEU A 390 -8.02 -28.26 10.24
C LEU A 390 -8.95 -28.65 9.09
N GLN A 391 -10.08 -27.95 8.98
CA GLN A 391 -10.98 -28.11 7.85
C GLN A 391 -10.28 -27.63 6.56
N ASN A 392 -10.37 -28.41 5.48
CA ASN A 392 -9.82 -28.03 4.19
C ASN A 392 -10.54 -26.79 3.61
N THR A 393 -9.81 -25.92 2.92
CA THR A 393 -10.33 -24.68 2.35
C THR A 393 -9.97 -24.57 0.86
N PRO A 394 -10.95 -24.36 -0.04
CA PRO A 394 -12.39 -24.28 0.22
C PRO A 394 -13.01 -25.66 0.53
N ASN A 395 -14.22 -25.69 1.13
CA ASN A 395 -15.05 -26.89 1.28
C ASN A 395 -16.55 -26.53 1.29
N PRO A 396 -17.37 -26.93 0.29
CA PRO A 396 -17.01 -27.76 -0.86
C PRO A 396 -15.99 -27.10 -1.78
N PHE A 397 -15.20 -27.90 -2.49
CA PHE A 397 -14.20 -27.40 -3.45
C PHE A 397 -14.44 -27.92 -4.86
N ASN A 398 -13.95 -27.17 -5.84
CA ASN A 398 -13.85 -27.56 -7.24
C ASN A 398 -12.38 -27.53 -7.65
N ALA A 399 -11.90 -28.56 -8.34
CA ALA A 399 -10.50 -28.79 -8.74
C ALA A 399 -9.48 -29.01 -7.60
N SER A 400 -9.30 -28.08 -6.67
CA SER A 400 -8.29 -28.20 -5.60
C SER A 400 -8.71 -27.61 -4.25
N THR A 401 -8.10 -28.11 -3.17
CA THR A 401 -8.31 -27.61 -1.81
C THR A 401 -7.03 -27.68 -0.99
N GLU A 402 -6.84 -26.74 -0.07
CA GLU A 402 -5.73 -26.73 0.87
C GLU A 402 -6.14 -27.40 2.19
N ILE A 403 -5.27 -28.27 2.71
CA ILE A 403 -5.40 -28.94 3.99
C ILE A 403 -4.32 -28.39 4.92
N GLN A 404 -4.73 -27.81 6.04
CA GLN A 404 -3.82 -27.30 7.06
C GLN A 404 -3.79 -28.22 8.28
N PHE A 405 -2.64 -28.37 8.92
CA PHE A 405 -2.51 -29.13 10.16
C PHE A 405 -1.35 -28.65 11.04
N ALA A 406 -1.40 -29.02 12.31
CA ALA A 406 -0.49 -28.62 13.36
C ALA A 406 0.17 -29.86 13.99
N LEU A 407 1.50 -29.84 14.15
CA LEU A 407 2.29 -30.90 14.76
C LEU A 407 2.98 -30.41 16.05
N PRO A 408 2.68 -31.00 17.23
CA PRO A 408 3.28 -30.60 18.51
C PRO A 408 4.72 -31.07 18.70
N THR A 409 5.16 -32.05 17.93
CA THR A 409 6.51 -32.59 17.98
C THR A 409 6.93 -33.01 16.57
N ASP A 410 8.23 -33.02 16.31
CA ASP A 410 8.79 -33.64 15.11
C ASP A 410 8.39 -35.11 15.04
N GLY A 411 8.21 -35.65 13.82
CA GLY A 411 8.05 -37.09 13.64
C GLY A 411 7.45 -37.48 12.30
N LYS A 412 7.22 -38.79 12.16
CA LYS A 412 6.66 -39.37 10.94
C LYS A 412 5.19 -39.01 10.79
N VAL A 413 4.85 -38.46 9.63
CA VAL A 413 3.51 -38.03 9.27
C VAL A 413 3.05 -38.72 7.98
N THR A 414 1.81 -39.22 7.99
CA THR A 414 1.12 -39.67 6.79
C THR A 414 -0.21 -38.94 6.63
N LEU A 415 -0.39 -38.20 5.53
CA LEU A 415 -1.65 -37.56 5.16
C LEU A 415 -2.27 -38.30 3.98
N GLU A 416 -3.42 -38.94 4.20
CA GLU A 416 -4.11 -39.77 3.20
C GLU A 416 -5.50 -39.20 2.87
N VAL A 417 -5.91 -39.30 1.61
CA VAL A 417 -7.28 -39.08 1.15
C VAL A 417 -7.97 -40.43 0.94
N LEU A 418 -9.22 -40.55 1.39
CA LEU A 418 -10.01 -41.78 1.49
C LEU A 418 -11.38 -41.57 0.82
N ASP A 419 -11.91 -42.60 0.17
CA ASP A 419 -13.30 -42.63 -0.27
C ASP A 419 -14.27 -43.03 0.88
N MET A 420 -15.58 -43.01 0.62
CA MET A 420 -16.60 -43.35 1.63
C MET A 420 -16.50 -44.80 2.16
N SER A 421 -15.82 -45.70 1.44
CA SER A 421 -15.56 -47.07 1.90
C SER A 421 -14.32 -47.19 2.78
N GLY A 422 -13.60 -46.08 2.99
CA GLY A 422 -12.35 -46.03 3.75
C GLY A 422 -11.12 -46.48 2.95
N ARG A 423 -11.24 -46.62 1.62
CA ARG A 423 -10.12 -47.00 0.75
C ARG A 423 -9.29 -45.76 0.40
N VAL A 424 -7.96 -45.89 0.47
CA VAL A 424 -7.02 -44.81 0.13
C VAL A 424 -7.09 -44.50 -1.36
N VAL A 425 -7.41 -43.25 -1.66
CA VAL A 425 -7.48 -42.66 -3.00
C VAL A 425 -6.10 -42.11 -3.39
N ARG A 426 -5.47 -41.35 -2.48
CA ARG A 426 -4.14 -40.74 -2.67
C ARG A 426 -3.47 -40.49 -1.32
N THR A 427 -2.16 -40.64 -1.25
CA THR A 427 -1.34 -40.18 -0.13
C THR A 427 -0.66 -38.88 -0.53
N LEU A 428 -0.84 -37.82 0.26
CA LEU A 428 -0.31 -36.48 -0.01
C LEU A 428 1.03 -36.24 0.69
N VAL A 429 1.22 -36.83 1.87
CA VAL A 429 2.45 -36.79 2.65
C VAL A 429 2.71 -38.18 3.21
N ASP A 430 3.95 -38.66 3.13
CA ASP A 430 4.45 -39.85 3.82
C ASP A 430 5.94 -39.67 4.11
N GLY A 431 6.28 -39.12 5.28
CA GLY A 431 7.66 -38.80 5.65
C GLY A 431 7.80 -38.09 6.99
N GLU A 432 9.03 -37.74 7.37
CA GLU A 432 9.33 -36.98 8.58
C GLU A 432 9.00 -35.49 8.39
N MET A 433 8.34 -34.88 9.36
CA MET A 433 8.04 -33.45 9.39
C MET A 433 8.38 -32.85 10.76
N GLY A 434 8.85 -31.60 10.77
CA GLY A 434 9.11 -30.87 12.00
C GLY A 434 7.83 -30.39 12.69
N ALA A 435 7.90 -30.16 14.00
CA ALA A 435 6.92 -29.47 14.80
C ALA A 435 6.58 -28.10 14.18
N GLY A 436 5.29 -27.76 14.14
CA GLY A 436 4.81 -26.52 13.53
C GLY A 436 3.49 -26.67 12.78
N PHE A 437 3.09 -25.58 12.12
CA PHE A 437 1.91 -25.55 11.25
C PHE A 437 2.32 -25.83 9.80
N HIS A 438 1.53 -26.65 9.11
CA HIS A 438 1.81 -27.16 7.77
C HIS A 438 0.60 -26.99 6.85
N ARG A 439 0.85 -26.80 5.55
CA ARG A 439 -0.17 -26.65 4.51
C ARG A 439 0.12 -27.58 3.33
N VAL A 440 -0.88 -28.33 2.86
CA VAL A 440 -0.77 -29.32 1.77
C VAL A 440 -1.98 -29.24 0.86
N VAL A 441 -1.77 -29.19 -0.46
CA VAL A 441 -2.85 -29.09 -1.46
C VAL A 441 -3.22 -30.46 -2.02
N TRP A 442 -4.51 -30.74 -2.17
CA TRP A 442 -5.03 -31.83 -2.99
C TRP A 442 -5.72 -31.30 -4.25
N ASP A 443 -5.43 -31.89 -5.40
CA ASP A 443 -5.84 -31.50 -6.75
C ASP A 443 -7.01 -32.36 -7.31
N GLY A 444 -7.71 -33.10 -6.44
CA GLY A 444 -8.83 -33.94 -6.86
C GLY A 444 -8.45 -35.16 -7.72
N LYS A 445 -7.19 -35.60 -7.71
CA LYS A 445 -6.72 -36.81 -8.44
C LYS A 445 -6.41 -37.98 -7.52
N ASP A 446 -6.56 -39.18 -8.05
CA ASP A 446 -6.13 -40.44 -7.43
C ASP A 446 -4.63 -40.69 -7.61
N LYS A 447 -4.13 -41.80 -7.02
CA LYS A 447 -2.72 -42.21 -7.13
C LYS A 447 -2.23 -42.48 -8.57
N SER A 448 -3.13 -42.72 -9.52
CA SER A 448 -2.81 -42.95 -10.93
C SER A 448 -2.86 -41.65 -11.75
N GLY A 449 -3.13 -40.51 -11.10
CA GLY A 449 -3.26 -39.20 -11.74
C GLY A 449 -4.62 -38.97 -12.40
N HIS A 450 -5.58 -39.88 -12.22
CA HIS A 450 -6.92 -39.72 -12.75
C HIS A 450 -7.78 -38.90 -11.80
N GLU A 451 -8.62 -38.07 -12.39
CA GLU A 451 -9.63 -37.32 -11.66
C GLU A 451 -10.63 -38.22 -10.94
N VAL A 452 -10.96 -37.88 -9.69
CA VAL A 452 -12.00 -38.59 -8.93
C VAL A 452 -13.37 -37.95 -9.11
N SER A 453 -14.45 -38.70 -8.86
CA SER A 453 -15.82 -38.23 -9.04
C SER A 453 -16.24 -37.23 -7.94
N SER A 454 -17.20 -36.34 -8.23
CA SER A 454 -17.86 -35.52 -7.22
C SER A 454 -18.42 -36.40 -6.09
N GLY A 455 -18.34 -35.94 -4.85
CA GLY A 455 -18.81 -36.70 -3.70
C GLY A 455 -18.10 -36.36 -2.40
N VAL A 456 -18.42 -37.15 -1.38
CA VAL A 456 -17.84 -37.02 -0.04
C VAL A 456 -16.55 -37.83 0.03
N TYR A 457 -15.48 -37.18 0.45
CA TYR A 457 -14.18 -37.79 0.74
C TYR A 457 -13.81 -37.51 2.19
N PHE A 458 -12.87 -38.29 2.70
CA PHE A 458 -12.24 -38.05 3.99
C PHE A 458 -10.75 -37.87 3.80
N TYR A 459 -10.13 -37.02 4.59
CA TYR A 459 -8.68 -36.95 4.70
C TYR A 459 -8.28 -37.25 6.13
N ARG A 460 -7.20 -38.01 6.27
CA ARG A 460 -6.73 -38.57 7.52
C ARG A 460 -5.25 -38.26 7.69
N LEU A 461 -4.93 -37.56 8.77
CA LEU A 461 -3.58 -37.30 9.20
C LEU A 461 -3.21 -38.31 10.29
N LYS A 462 -2.11 -39.02 10.11
CA LYS A 462 -1.55 -39.97 11.06
C LYS A 462 -0.15 -39.54 11.48
N THR A 463 0.14 -39.73 12.76
CA THR A 463 1.48 -39.75 13.35
C THR A 463 1.67 -41.08 14.06
N ASP A 464 2.82 -41.30 14.67
CA ASP A 464 3.10 -42.52 15.45
C ASP A 464 2.07 -42.75 16.58
N ASN A 465 1.51 -41.68 17.16
CA ASN A 465 0.65 -41.74 18.34
C ASN A 465 -0.78 -41.25 18.12
N LEU A 466 -1.04 -40.44 17.08
CA LEU A 466 -2.32 -39.76 16.89
C LEU A 466 -2.86 -39.93 15.48
N THR A 467 -4.19 -39.98 15.35
CA THR A 467 -4.87 -40.04 14.05
C THR A 467 -6.12 -39.17 14.10
N GLN A 468 -6.24 -38.20 13.19
CA GLN A 468 -7.43 -37.38 13.03
C GLN A 468 -7.93 -37.45 11.59
N THR A 469 -9.25 -37.50 11.43
CA THR A 469 -9.90 -37.61 10.12
C THR A 469 -10.96 -36.52 10.00
N ARG A 470 -11.03 -35.88 8.84
CA ARG A 470 -12.06 -34.88 8.51
C ARG A 470 -12.70 -35.17 7.17
N LYS A 471 -13.90 -34.63 6.99
CA LYS A 471 -14.72 -34.78 5.79
C LYS A 471 -14.50 -33.60 4.85
N MET A 472 -14.44 -33.86 3.55
CA MET A 472 -14.44 -32.85 2.48
C MET A 472 -15.44 -33.23 1.39
N ILE A 473 -15.94 -32.22 0.69
CA ILE A 473 -16.92 -32.38 -0.38
C ILE A 473 -16.30 -31.84 -1.67
N LEU A 474 -16.10 -32.72 -2.64
CA LEU A 474 -15.69 -32.35 -3.99
C LEU A 474 -16.95 -32.17 -4.85
N VAL A 475 -17.08 -31.00 -5.48
CA VAL A 475 -18.14 -30.68 -6.43
C VAL A 475 -17.49 -30.35 -7.77
N LYS A 476 -17.91 -31.06 -8.80
CA LYS A 476 -17.58 -30.79 -10.20
C LYS A 476 -18.83 -30.42 -10.96
#